data_AF-A0A1G0ZU57-F1
#
_entry.id   AF-A0A1G0ZU57-F1
#
_cell.length_a   1.000
_cell.length_b   1.000
_cell.length_c   1.000
_cell.angle_alpha   90.00
_cell.angle_beta   90.00
_cell.angle_gamma   90.00
#
_symmetry.space_group_name_H-M   'P 1'
#
loop_
_entity.id
_entity.type
_entity.pdbx_description
1 polymer ?
#
loop_
_entity_poly.entity_id
_entity_poly.type
_entity_poly.pdbx_seq_one_letter_code
_entity_poly.pdbx_strand_id
1 'polypeptide(L)'
;MGFEGGALSYRAFYLSGKLPEDVVKRFAKHAIPPIETLGNGELNGWVSGRHLLDRKITEENAFLAGYLRLTLVKAEKKIPEALLRAECKIEELARISAEGKAFLNRGERIEIKKEVIDRLLPKMPPTLTGIPILFDSNSQVLYAGATTEGQMDALTIKFQETTGIKLIPIMPQSAALKRRSVSVEGVEPTSFSPDLEDPLAGGSIGQDFLTWLWFYSEMRGGLMTIDKDQFGIMLEGPLTFYLEGDGAHLTLLRNGMPLVSAEAKTAMLNGKKLVSSKITMSHQQEMWNVMLDANNFIFRGLKIPKNEEDLDAISRFQQRMVSLDRFMNAFLSYYDRFLDERLDRKQWKPVQKDIHKWVADRVSKR
;
A
#
# COMPACT_ATOMS: atom_id res chain seq x y z
N MET A 1 9.23 -4.12 15.12
CA MET A 1 7.95 -3.93 14.38
C MET A 1 8.22 -3.52 12.93
N GLY A 2 7.20 -3.40 12.07
CA GLY A 2 7.37 -3.32 10.60
C GLY A 2 8.35 -2.26 10.07
N PHE A 3 8.52 -1.13 10.77
CA PHE A 3 9.44 -0.06 10.34
C PHE A 3 10.90 -0.25 10.77
N GLU A 4 11.17 -1.08 11.77
CA GLU A 4 12.52 -1.24 12.37
C GLU A 4 13.42 -2.24 11.61
N GLY A 5 12.87 -3.07 10.73
CA GLY A 5 13.64 -4.07 10.01
C GLY A 5 12.97 -4.57 8.74
N GLY A 6 13.73 -5.33 7.94
CA GLY A 6 13.23 -5.97 6.72
C GLY A 6 12.88 -5.00 5.60
N ALA A 7 11.90 -5.36 4.77
CA ALA A 7 11.34 -4.49 3.73
C ALA A 7 10.07 -3.80 4.24
N LEU A 8 9.86 -2.53 3.89
CA LEU A 8 8.71 -1.76 4.36
C LEU A 8 7.51 -1.91 3.42
N SER A 9 6.33 -2.18 3.96
CA SER A 9 5.08 -2.04 3.22
C SER A 9 4.22 -1.01 3.92
N TYR A 10 3.85 0.07 3.24
CA TYR A 10 3.18 1.20 3.87
C TYR A 10 2.31 2.02 2.89
N ARG A 11 1.41 2.80 3.49
CA ARG A 11 0.81 4.01 2.93
C ARG A 11 1.29 5.21 3.75
N ALA A 12 1.34 6.38 3.13
CA ALA A 12 1.68 7.63 3.81
C ALA A 12 0.42 8.50 3.97
N PHE A 13 0.40 9.37 4.98
CA PHE A 13 -0.73 10.22 5.34
C PHE A 13 -0.25 11.63 5.67
N TYR A 14 -0.96 12.63 5.14
CA TYR A 14 -0.94 13.97 5.69
C TYR A 14 -1.84 14.03 6.93
N LEU A 15 -1.51 14.93 7.86
CA LEU A 15 -2.35 15.23 9.00
C LEU A 15 -3.12 16.52 8.73
N SER A 16 -4.39 16.57 9.16
CA SER A 16 -5.20 17.80 9.06
C SER A 16 -4.75 18.93 10.00
N GLY A 17 -3.84 18.64 10.93
CA GLY A 17 -3.28 19.58 11.91
C GLY A 17 -2.06 18.98 12.62
N LYS A 18 -1.42 19.78 13.47
CA LYS A 18 -0.28 19.32 14.28
C LYS A 18 -0.74 18.35 15.37
N LEU A 19 0.12 17.39 15.71
CA LEU A 19 -0.15 16.53 16.87
C LEU A 19 -0.11 17.36 18.17
N PRO A 20 -1.07 17.14 19.10
CA PRO A 20 -1.03 17.76 20.41
C PRO A 20 0.22 17.38 21.22
N GLU A 21 0.66 18.24 22.13
CA GLU A 21 1.80 17.92 23.03
C GLU A 21 1.50 16.73 23.95
N ASP A 22 0.23 16.50 24.29
CA ASP A 22 -0.22 15.39 25.14
C ASP A 22 -0.50 14.09 24.34
N VAL A 23 -0.05 14.00 23.09
CA VAL A 23 -0.42 12.90 22.18
C VAL A 23 -0.12 11.50 22.76
N VAL A 24 1.01 11.33 23.46
CA VAL A 24 1.36 10.04 24.08
C VAL A 24 0.39 9.66 25.19
N LYS A 25 -0.04 10.63 26.01
CA LYS A 25 -1.08 10.39 27.04
C LYS A 25 -2.40 9.98 26.41
N ARG A 26 -2.77 10.58 25.27
CA ARG A 26 -3.97 10.20 24.53
C ARG A 26 -3.89 8.79 23.98
N PHE A 27 -2.76 8.40 23.41
CA PHE A 27 -2.52 7.01 22.98
C PHE A 27 -2.56 6.03 24.15
N ALA A 28 -1.93 6.36 25.28
CA ALA A 28 -1.96 5.53 26.49
C ALA A 28 -3.39 5.34 27.03
N LYS A 29 -4.23 6.37 26.98
CA LYS A 29 -5.66 6.27 27.35
C LYS A 29 -6.45 5.32 26.44
N HIS A 30 -6.04 5.21 25.18
CA HIS A 30 -6.65 4.32 24.18
C HIS A 30 -5.79 3.05 23.95
N ALA A 31 -4.95 2.68 24.93
CA ALA A 31 -4.20 1.44 24.87
C ALA A 31 -5.17 0.26 24.81
N ILE A 32 -4.78 -0.81 24.10
CA ILE A 32 -5.61 -2.01 24.00
C ILE A 32 -5.92 -2.56 25.41
N PRO A 33 -7.14 -3.07 25.67
CA PRO A 33 -7.45 -3.75 26.94
C PRO A 33 -6.58 -5.01 27.16
N PRO A 34 -6.57 -5.58 28.38
CA PRO A 34 -5.89 -6.85 28.62
C PRO A 34 -6.45 -7.94 27.71
N ILE A 35 -5.59 -8.80 27.16
CA ILE A 35 -6.03 -9.85 26.23
C ILE A 35 -6.94 -10.86 26.93
N GLU A 36 -6.79 -11.00 28.24
CA GLU A 36 -7.63 -11.85 29.09
C GLU A 36 -9.11 -11.39 29.07
N THR A 37 -9.39 -10.14 28.71
CA THR A 37 -10.77 -9.63 28.56
C THR A 37 -11.36 -9.94 27.18
N LEU A 38 -10.65 -10.65 26.31
CA LEU A 38 -11.14 -11.03 24.98
C LEU A 38 -12.22 -12.11 25.08
N GLY A 39 -13.47 -11.70 24.83
CA GLY A 39 -14.60 -12.61 24.65
C GLY A 39 -14.66 -13.21 23.24
N ASN A 40 -15.88 -13.37 22.71
CA ASN A 40 -16.13 -13.87 21.35
C ASN A 40 -16.04 -12.77 20.27
N GLY A 41 -15.81 -11.51 20.67
CA GLY A 41 -15.67 -10.37 19.76
C GLY A 41 -14.20 -10.09 19.42
N GLU A 42 -13.91 -8.82 19.17
CA GLU A 42 -12.56 -8.31 18.95
C GLU A 42 -12.20 -7.23 19.98
N LEU A 43 -10.92 -7.13 20.30
CA LEU A 43 -10.35 -5.99 21.01
C LEU A 43 -9.49 -5.20 20.03
N ASN A 44 -9.56 -3.88 20.11
CA ASN A 44 -8.67 -2.99 19.38
C ASN A 44 -8.13 -1.89 20.28
N GLY A 45 -6.92 -1.44 20.00
CA GLY A 45 -6.30 -0.31 20.70
C GLY A 45 -4.81 -0.21 20.44
N TRP A 46 -4.19 0.77 21.08
CA TRP A 46 -2.79 1.09 20.85
C TRP A 46 -1.85 0.28 21.75
N VAL A 47 -0.66 0.01 21.22
CA VAL A 47 0.51 -0.45 21.96
C VAL A 47 1.72 0.37 21.52
N SER A 48 2.82 0.26 22.26
CA SER A 48 4.09 0.88 21.87
C SER A 48 4.63 0.30 20.54
N GLY A 49 5.69 0.90 20.00
CA GLY A 49 6.36 0.36 18.82
C GLY A 49 7.15 -0.95 19.04
N ARG A 50 7.29 -1.46 20.27
CA ARG A 50 8.20 -2.59 20.58
C ARG A 50 7.61 -3.95 20.19
N HIS A 51 6.42 -4.30 20.70
CA HIS A 51 5.73 -5.55 20.40
C HIS A 51 4.21 -5.42 20.59
N LEU A 52 3.43 -6.36 20.04
CA LEU A 52 1.95 -6.34 20.02
C LEU A 52 1.29 -6.47 21.41
N LEU A 53 2.08 -6.66 22.46
CA LEU A 53 1.63 -6.78 23.86
C LEU A 53 2.11 -5.61 24.74
N ASP A 54 2.86 -4.65 24.19
CA ASP A 54 3.44 -3.55 24.97
C ASP A 54 2.40 -2.46 25.23
N ARG A 55 1.46 -2.77 26.14
CA ARG A 55 0.30 -1.93 26.45
C ARG A 55 0.66 -0.65 27.19
N LYS A 56 1.76 -0.64 27.94
CA LYS A 56 2.12 0.51 28.77
C LYS A 56 2.83 1.55 27.92
N ILE A 57 2.07 2.45 27.29
CA ILE A 57 2.63 3.50 26.43
C ILE A 57 3.16 4.64 27.30
N THR A 58 4.44 4.98 27.11
CA THR A 58 5.17 6.09 27.76
C THR A 58 5.96 6.86 26.70
N GLU A 59 6.44 8.06 27.03
CA GLU A 59 7.30 8.84 26.11
C GLU A 59 8.52 8.03 25.66
N GLU A 60 9.15 7.31 26.60
CA GLU A 60 10.36 6.53 26.37
C GLU A 60 10.18 5.36 25.38
N ASN A 61 8.99 4.73 25.34
CA ASN A 61 8.74 3.61 24.42
C ASN A 61 7.94 3.99 23.17
N ALA A 62 7.22 5.11 23.21
CA ALA A 62 6.50 5.66 22.06
C ALA A 62 7.46 6.31 21.06
N PHE A 63 8.58 6.85 21.50
CA PHE A 63 9.56 7.47 20.62
C PHE A 63 10.79 6.58 20.37
N LEU A 64 11.37 6.71 19.18
CA LEU A 64 12.67 6.15 18.83
C LEU A 64 13.35 7.10 17.84
N ALA A 65 14.56 7.57 18.17
CA ALA A 65 15.30 8.55 17.38
C ALA A 65 14.48 9.81 16.99
N GLY A 66 13.58 10.27 17.87
CA GLY A 66 12.70 11.43 17.62
C GLY A 66 11.45 11.13 16.78
N TYR A 67 11.28 9.91 16.28
CA TYR A 67 10.07 9.49 15.57
C TYR A 67 9.06 8.88 16.53
N LEU A 68 7.80 9.29 16.43
CA LEU A 68 6.71 8.67 17.17
C LEU A 68 6.35 7.34 16.47
N ARG A 69 6.53 6.22 17.17
CA ARG A 69 6.23 4.87 16.69
C ARG A 69 5.27 4.14 17.63
N LEU A 70 4.13 3.76 17.09
CA LEU A 70 3.09 3.04 17.83
C LEU A 70 2.49 1.99 16.92
N THR A 71 1.60 1.17 17.45
CA THR A 71 0.88 0.17 16.65
C THR A 71 -0.56 0.07 17.08
N LEU A 72 -1.46 0.14 16.11
CA LEU A 72 -2.85 -0.21 16.32
C LEU A 72 -2.98 -1.73 16.24
N VAL A 73 -3.32 -2.35 17.35
CA VAL A 73 -3.48 -3.81 17.45
C VAL A 73 -4.96 -4.16 17.38
N LYS A 74 -5.25 -5.22 16.65
CA LYS A 74 -6.51 -5.95 16.70
C LYS A 74 -6.25 -7.36 17.23
N ALA A 75 -6.98 -7.75 18.28
CA ALA A 75 -7.00 -9.08 18.84
C ALA A 75 -8.38 -9.72 18.58
N GLU A 76 -8.40 -10.92 17.99
CA GLU A 76 -9.62 -11.68 17.75
C GLU A 76 -9.37 -13.18 17.90
N LYS A 77 -10.41 -13.94 18.25
CA LYS A 77 -10.37 -15.40 18.12
C LYS A 77 -10.81 -15.75 16.70
N LYS A 78 -10.02 -16.54 15.99
CA LYS A 78 -10.32 -16.93 14.60
C LYS A 78 -10.11 -18.42 14.42
N ILE A 79 -11.16 -19.09 13.93
CA ILE A 79 -11.06 -20.51 13.56
C ILE A 79 -10.38 -20.60 12.19
N PRO A 80 -9.25 -21.31 12.04
CA PRO A 80 -8.65 -21.54 10.73
C PRO A 80 -9.64 -22.24 9.79
N GLU A 81 -9.73 -21.78 8.55
CA GLU A 81 -10.74 -22.27 7.60
C GLU A 81 -10.61 -23.77 7.33
N ALA A 82 -9.39 -24.29 7.25
CA ALA A 82 -9.13 -25.72 7.08
C ALA A 82 -9.68 -26.55 8.26
N LEU A 83 -9.51 -26.08 9.50
CA LEU A 83 -10.03 -26.73 10.69
C LEU A 83 -11.57 -26.70 10.71
N LEU A 84 -12.17 -25.54 10.43
CA LEU A 84 -13.62 -25.39 10.36
C LEU A 84 -14.23 -26.35 9.33
N ARG A 85 -13.63 -26.45 8.13
CA ARG A 85 -14.08 -27.35 7.06
C ARG A 85 -13.98 -28.82 7.49
N ALA A 86 -12.89 -29.22 8.15
CA ALA A 86 -12.70 -30.59 8.62
C ALA A 86 -13.74 -30.98 9.70
N GLU A 87 -13.93 -30.12 10.69
CA GLU A 87 -14.89 -30.34 11.79
C GLU A 87 -16.33 -30.38 11.29
N CYS A 88 -16.73 -29.45 10.40
CA CYS A 88 -18.04 -29.52 9.75
C CYS A 88 -18.23 -30.85 9.01
N LYS A 89 -17.19 -31.34 8.32
CA LYS A 89 -17.29 -32.58 7.56
C LYS A 89 -17.47 -33.81 8.45
N ILE A 90 -16.82 -33.84 9.62
CA ILE A 90 -16.97 -34.91 10.62
C ILE A 90 -18.42 -34.96 11.10
N GLU A 91 -19.00 -33.81 11.50
CA GLU A 91 -20.38 -33.72 11.97
C GLU A 91 -21.40 -34.06 10.86
N GLU A 92 -21.15 -33.61 9.62
CA GLU A 92 -21.97 -33.98 8.47
C GLU A 92 -22.02 -35.50 8.27
N LEU A 93 -20.88 -36.18 8.30
CA LEU A 93 -20.80 -37.63 8.14
C LEU A 93 -21.48 -38.37 9.29
N ALA A 94 -21.31 -37.89 10.52
CA ALA A 94 -21.98 -38.45 11.69
C ALA A 94 -23.51 -38.35 11.56
N ARG A 95 -24.04 -37.21 11.12
CA ARG A 95 -25.49 -36.98 10.95
C ARG A 95 -26.08 -37.77 9.78
N ILE A 96 -25.36 -37.87 8.66
CA ILE A 96 -25.71 -38.76 7.52
C ILE A 96 -25.83 -40.21 8.00
N SER A 97 -24.83 -40.68 8.76
CA SER A 97 -24.82 -42.05 9.26
C SER A 97 -25.91 -42.31 10.30
N ALA A 98 -26.18 -41.34 11.20
CA ALA A 98 -27.17 -41.49 12.27
C ALA A 98 -28.61 -41.43 11.76
N GLU A 99 -28.89 -40.57 10.78
CA GLU A 99 -30.23 -40.38 10.21
C GLU A 99 -30.49 -41.27 8.98
N GLY A 100 -29.49 -42.05 8.53
CA GLY A 100 -29.60 -42.93 7.36
C GLY A 100 -29.83 -42.20 6.03
N LYS A 101 -29.47 -40.91 5.97
CA LYS A 101 -29.67 -40.06 4.78
C LYS A 101 -28.52 -40.26 3.79
N ALA A 102 -28.81 -40.15 2.49
CA ALA A 102 -27.76 -40.14 1.46
C ALA A 102 -26.98 -38.81 1.41
N PHE A 103 -27.63 -37.70 1.77
CA PHE A 103 -27.04 -36.36 1.79
C PHE A 103 -27.76 -35.44 2.77
N LEU A 104 -27.06 -34.41 3.24
CA LEU A 104 -27.63 -33.29 4.00
C LEU A 104 -27.99 -32.13 3.07
N ASN A 105 -29.13 -31.51 3.35
CA ASN A 105 -29.61 -30.32 2.67
C ASN A 105 -28.82 -29.06 3.10
N ARG A 106 -29.05 -27.93 2.41
CA ARG A 106 -28.32 -26.68 2.67
C ARG A 106 -28.56 -26.12 4.09
N GLY A 107 -29.78 -26.26 4.61
CA GLY A 107 -30.13 -25.78 5.95
C GLY A 107 -29.39 -26.53 7.04
N GLU A 108 -29.36 -27.86 6.96
CA GLU A 108 -28.65 -28.73 7.90
C GLU A 108 -27.15 -28.43 7.94
N ARG A 109 -26.52 -28.18 6.79
CA ARG A 109 -25.10 -27.79 6.74
C ARG A 109 -24.82 -26.43 7.37
N ILE A 110 -25.75 -25.48 7.25
CA ILE A 110 -25.61 -24.15 7.89
C ILE A 110 -25.72 -24.30 9.42
N GLU A 111 -26.66 -25.12 9.89
CA GLU A 111 -26.83 -25.44 11.31
C GLU A 111 -25.57 -26.09 11.89
N ILE A 112 -25.08 -27.16 11.26
CA ILE A 112 -23.82 -27.83 11.65
C ILE A 112 -22.67 -26.83 11.72
N LYS A 113 -22.52 -25.99 10.69
CA LYS A 113 -21.46 -24.99 10.67
C LYS A 113 -21.56 -24.02 11.85
N LYS A 114 -22.78 -23.61 12.21
CA LYS A 114 -23.02 -22.72 13.36
C LYS A 114 -22.63 -23.39 14.68
N GLU A 115 -23.08 -24.63 14.89
CA GLU A 115 -22.74 -25.42 16.10
C GLU A 115 -21.23 -25.63 16.24
N VAL A 116 -20.56 -25.95 15.14
CA VAL A 116 -19.10 -26.10 15.10
C VAL A 116 -18.41 -24.77 15.45
N ILE A 117 -18.89 -23.63 14.94
CA ILE A 117 -18.35 -22.31 15.29
C ILE A 117 -18.55 -22.02 16.78
N ASP A 118 -19.75 -22.20 17.31
CA ASP A 118 -20.08 -21.92 18.71
C ASP A 118 -19.26 -22.80 19.68
N ARG A 119 -18.96 -24.05 19.27
CA ARG A 119 -18.12 -24.99 20.02
C ARG A 119 -16.62 -24.63 19.99
N LEU A 120 -16.12 -24.23 18.83
CA LEU A 120 -14.68 -24.06 18.60
C LEU A 120 -14.17 -22.65 18.92
N LEU A 121 -14.94 -21.61 18.58
CA LEU A 121 -14.50 -20.22 18.70
C LEU A 121 -14.04 -19.85 20.12
N PRO A 122 -14.74 -20.24 21.21
CA PRO A 122 -14.32 -19.88 22.57
C PRO A 122 -12.97 -20.49 22.96
N LYS A 123 -12.62 -21.66 22.38
CA LYS A 123 -11.39 -22.41 22.64
C LYS A 123 -10.21 -21.92 21.79
N MET A 124 -10.45 -21.10 20.77
CA MET A 124 -9.36 -20.61 19.93
C MET A 124 -8.47 -19.64 20.72
N PRO A 125 -7.13 -19.74 20.57
CA PRO A 125 -6.23 -18.74 21.11
C PRO A 125 -6.43 -17.39 20.40
N PRO A 126 -6.12 -16.27 21.07
CA PRO A 126 -6.15 -14.95 20.44
C PRO A 126 -5.15 -14.87 19.30
N THR A 127 -5.59 -14.35 18.15
CA THR A 127 -4.73 -13.94 17.05
C THR A 127 -4.55 -12.44 17.10
N LEU A 128 -3.30 -11.97 17.07
CA LEU A 128 -2.95 -10.56 17.08
C LEU A 128 -2.51 -10.11 15.70
N THR A 129 -3.07 -9.00 15.24
CA THR A 129 -2.63 -8.30 14.04
C THR A 129 -2.32 -6.85 14.39
N GLY A 130 -1.30 -6.27 13.77
CA GLY A 130 -0.84 -4.93 14.07
C GLY A 130 -0.71 -4.08 12.82
N ILE A 131 -1.17 -2.83 12.90
CA ILE A 131 -0.91 -1.78 11.92
C ILE A 131 0.13 -0.85 12.56
N PRO A 132 1.43 -1.02 12.23
CA PRO A 132 2.45 -0.13 12.76
C PRO A 132 2.28 1.26 12.15
N ILE A 133 2.50 2.29 12.95
CA ILE A 133 2.57 3.69 12.51
C ILE A 133 3.91 4.29 12.89
N LEU A 134 4.35 5.23 12.07
CA LEU A 134 5.53 6.05 12.28
C LEU A 134 5.18 7.48 11.87
N PHE A 135 5.32 8.44 12.78
CA PHE A 135 5.16 9.84 12.46
C PHE A 135 6.51 10.55 12.52
N ASP A 136 6.81 11.26 11.43
CA ASP A 136 7.96 12.14 11.31
C ASP A 136 7.52 13.59 11.52
N SER A 137 8.09 14.21 12.55
CA SER A 137 7.79 15.60 12.90
C SER A 137 8.41 16.61 11.93
N ASN A 138 9.47 16.25 11.20
CA ASN A 138 10.14 17.15 10.26
C ASN A 138 9.31 17.28 8.98
N SER A 139 8.94 16.17 8.35
CA SER A 139 8.12 16.14 7.13
C SER A 139 6.61 16.32 7.40
N GLN A 140 6.17 16.18 8.66
CA GLN A 140 4.75 16.16 9.05
C GLN A 140 3.95 15.07 8.33
N VAL A 141 4.61 13.93 8.05
CA VAL A 141 4.01 12.76 7.40
C VAL A 141 3.92 11.61 8.39
N LEU A 142 2.78 10.91 8.35
CA LEU A 142 2.60 9.63 9.04
C LEU A 142 2.68 8.49 8.03
N TYR A 143 3.56 7.54 8.27
CA TYR A 143 3.65 6.28 7.53
C TYR A 143 2.94 5.18 8.33
N ALA A 144 2.14 4.35 7.67
CA ALA A 144 1.48 3.23 8.32
C ALA A 144 1.51 1.97 7.48
N GLY A 145 1.63 0.82 8.15
CA GLY A 145 1.50 -0.51 7.54
C GLY A 145 0.08 -0.88 7.07
N ALA A 146 -0.80 0.11 6.91
CA ALA A 146 -2.18 -0.04 6.46
C ALA A 146 -2.23 -0.09 4.93
N THR A 147 -2.01 -1.27 4.35
CA THR A 147 -1.89 -1.42 2.87
C THR A 147 -3.16 -1.93 2.20
N THR A 148 -4.23 -2.15 2.96
CA THR A 148 -5.57 -2.48 2.47
C THR A 148 -6.56 -1.41 2.91
N GLU A 149 -7.69 -1.28 2.20
CA GLU A 149 -8.73 -0.30 2.57
C GLU A 149 -9.24 -0.52 3.98
N GLY A 150 -9.55 -1.77 4.36
CA GLY A 150 -10.01 -2.07 5.72
C GLY A 150 -8.99 -1.73 6.82
N GLN A 151 -7.69 -1.86 6.55
CA GLN A 151 -6.66 -1.40 7.49
C GLN A 151 -6.58 0.13 7.56
N MET A 152 -6.70 0.81 6.41
CA MET A 152 -6.70 2.27 6.34
C MET A 152 -7.91 2.85 7.09
N ASP A 153 -9.10 2.30 6.88
CA ASP A 153 -10.32 2.74 7.56
C ASP A 153 -10.22 2.55 9.07
N ALA A 154 -9.80 1.35 9.51
CA ALA A 154 -9.60 1.08 10.93
C ALA A 154 -8.57 2.04 11.57
N LEU A 155 -7.48 2.34 10.85
CA LEU A 155 -6.46 3.27 11.31
C LEU A 155 -6.99 4.70 11.40
N THR A 156 -7.60 5.22 10.34
CA THR A 156 -8.05 6.62 10.24
C THR A 156 -9.11 6.92 11.32
N ILE A 157 -10.08 6.02 11.50
CA ILE A 157 -11.11 6.12 12.55
C ILE A 157 -10.44 6.14 13.92
N LYS A 158 -9.63 5.12 14.24
CA LYS A 158 -9.05 4.99 15.58
C LYS A 158 -8.06 6.11 15.90
N PHE A 159 -7.30 6.56 14.92
CA PHE A 159 -6.37 7.67 15.07
C PHE A 159 -7.10 8.98 15.34
N GLN A 160 -8.21 9.24 14.64
CA GLN A 160 -9.04 10.43 14.88
C GLN A 160 -9.71 10.36 16.25
N GLU A 161 -10.28 9.21 16.66
CA GLU A 161 -10.82 9.02 18.01
C GLU A 161 -9.77 9.30 19.10
N THR A 162 -8.53 8.87 18.87
CA THR A 162 -7.46 8.97 19.86
C THR A 162 -6.89 10.37 19.94
N THR A 163 -6.59 10.99 18.79
CA THR A 163 -5.83 12.25 18.72
C THR A 163 -6.70 13.47 18.47
N GLY A 164 -7.89 13.31 17.89
CA GLY A 164 -8.72 14.38 17.34
C GLY A 164 -8.30 14.84 15.94
N ILE A 165 -7.23 14.29 15.36
CA ILE A 165 -6.66 14.69 14.07
C ILE A 165 -7.10 13.73 12.98
N LYS A 166 -7.49 14.27 11.82
CA LYS A 166 -7.83 13.46 10.64
C LYS A 166 -6.57 13.11 9.88
N LEU A 167 -6.47 11.85 9.45
CA LEU A 167 -5.45 11.39 8.51
C LEU A 167 -6.02 11.47 7.09
N ILE A 168 -5.25 12.09 6.19
CA ILE A 168 -5.57 12.19 4.77
C ILE A 168 -4.54 11.34 4.02
N PRO A 169 -4.93 10.21 3.41
CA PRO A 169 -3.97 9.36 2.70
C PRO A 169 -3.30 10.14 1.57
N ILE A 170 -1.99 9.99 1.43
CA ILE A 170 -1.21 10.52 0.30
C ILE A 170 -1.43 9.57 -0.86
N MET A 171 -2.37 9.94 -1.72
CA MET A 171 -2.73 9.27 -2.96
C MET A 171 -2.61 10.30 -4.10
N PRO A 172 -2.66 9.91 -5.38
CA PRO A 172 -2.42 10.85 -6.48
C PRO A 172 -3.23 12.16 -6.35
N GLN A 173 -4.53 12.04 -6.06
CA GLN A 173 -5.44 13.19 -5.95
C GLN A 173 -5.08 14.12 -4.80
N SER A 174 -4.87 13.58 -3.60
CA SER A 174 -4.53 14.38 -2.42
C SER A 174 -3.12 14.94 -2.49
N ALA A 175 -2.18 14.22 -3.13
CA ALA A 175 -0.83 14.69 -3.39
C ALA A 175 -0.84 15.87 -4.37
N ALA A 176 -1.58 15.77 -5.49
CA ALA A 176 -1.73 16.86 -6.45
C ALA A 176 -2.32 18.11 -5.80
N LEU A 177 -3.39 17.93 -5.00
CA LEU A 177 -4.03 19.04 -4.28
C LEU A 177 -3.07 19.67 -3.27
N LYS A 178 -2.36 18.86 -2.47
CA LYS A 178 -1.47 19.38 -1.42
C LYS A 178 -0.21 20.06 -1.97
N ARG A 179 0.38 19.51 -3.04
CA ARG A 179 1.70 19.90 -3.54
C ARG A 179 1.63 20.93 -4.67
N ARG A 180 0.60 20.85 -5.52
CA ARG A 180 0.39 21.75 -6.66
C ARG A 180 -0.85 22.62 -6.55
N SER A 181 -1.67 22.48 -5.51
CA SER A 181 -2.96 23.19 -5.38
C SER A 181 -3.89 22.95 -6.56
N VAL A 182 -3.81 21.76 -7.18
CA VAL A 182 -4.64 21.38 -8.32
C VAL A 182 -5.59 20.25 -7.94
N SER A 183 -6.87 20.43 -8.24
CA SER A 183 -7.81 19.31 -8.29
C SER A 183 -7.59 18.53 -9.58
N VAL A 184 -7.40 17.23 -9.46
CA VAL A 184 -7.32 16.32 -10.60
C VAL A 184 -8.68 15.73 -10.96
N GLU A 185 -9.74 16.11 -10.23
CA GLU A 185 -11.12 15.83 -10.62
C GLU A 185 -11.45 16.63 -11.89
N GLY A 186 -11.87 15.94 -12.95
CA GLY A 186 -12.16 16.56 -14.24
C GLY A 186 -10.93 16.76 -15.14
N VAL A 187 -9.77 16.21 -14.79
CA VAL A 187 -8.67 16.07 -15.75
C VAL A 187 -9.15 15.15 -16.87
N GLU A 188 -9.21 15.69 -18.09
CA GLU A 188 -9.65 14.95 -19.29
C GLU A 188 -8.87 13.64 -19.43
N PRO A 189 -9.53 12.52 -19.75
CA PRO A 189 -8.84 11.26 -19.95
C PRO A 189 -7.83 11.35 -21.09
N THR A 190 -6.79 10.51 -21.05
CA THR A 190 -5.74 10.54 -22.07
C THR A 190 -5.31 9.13 -22.46
N SER A 191 -5.17 8.90 -23.75
CA SER A 191 -4.69 7.65 -24.31
C SER A 191 -3.18 7.65 -24.42
N PHE A 192 -2.57 6.56 -23.95
CA PHE A 192 -1.17 6.24 -24.16
C PHE A 192 -0.97 5.35 -25.40
N SER A 193 -2.07 4.90 -26.02
CA SER A 193 -2.05 4.13 -27.25
C SER A 193 -2.32 5.02 -28.47
N PRO A 194 -1.60 4.83 -29.60
CA PRO A 194 -2.01 5.42 -30.87
C PRO A 194 -3.37 4.90 -31.39
N ASP A 195 -3.80 3.73 -30.93
CA ASP A 195 -4.97 3.01 -31.46
C ASP A 195 -6.25 3.25 -30.64
N LEU A 196 -6.20 4.11 -29.63
CA LEU A 196 -7.33 4.44 -28.77
C LEU A 196 -7.45 5.96 -28.62
N GLU A 197 -8.67 6.49 -28.80
CA GLU A 197 -8.97 7.91 -28.59
C GLU A 197 -9.02 8.28 -27.10
N ASP A 198 -8.67 9.53 -26.78
CA ASP A 198 -8.64 10.04 -25.40
C ASP A 198 -9.92 9.80 -24.60
N PRO A 199 -11.14 10.09 -25.10
CA PRO A 199 -12.37 9.90 -24.32
C PRO A 199 -12.66 8.44 -23.97
N LEU A 200 -12.11 7.50 -24.74
CA LEU A 200 -12.23 6.06 -24.50
C LEU A 200 -11.11 5.53 -23.60
N ALA A 201 -10.05 6.32 -23.40
CA ALA A 201 -8.96 5.98 -22.51
C ALA A 201 -9.37 6.19 -21.05
N GLY A 202 -9.86 5.13 -20.41
CA GLY A 202 -10.16 5.15 -18.97
C GLY A 202 -8.90 5.29 -18.08
N GLY A 203 -9.09 5.04 -16.79
CA GLY A 203 -8.01 4.99 -15.81
C GLY A 203 -7.89 6.24 -14.94
N SER A 204 -7.05 6.14 -13.91
CA SER A 204 -6.84 7.20 -12.92
C SER A 204 -5.60 8.04 -13.25
N ILE A 205 -5.50 9.23 -12.67
CA ILE A 205 -4.28 10.05 -12.75
C ILE A 205 -3.04 9.34 -12.20
N GLY A 206 -3.22 8.39 -11.28
CA GLY A 206 -2.15 7.53 -10.78
C GLY A 206 -1.68 6.54 -11.85
N GLN A 207 -2.59 5.96 -12.62
CA GLN A 207 -2.26 5.07 -13.74
C GLN A 207 -1.60 5.84 -14.89
N ASP A 208 -2.08 7.05 -15.19
CA ASP A 208 -1.41 7.96 -16.12
C ASP A 208 0.03 8.22 -15.65
N PHE A 209 0.21 8.54 -14.37
CA PHE A 209 1.53 8.78 -13.80
C PHE A 209 2.46 7.58 -13.91
N LEU A 210 2.03 6.38 -13.50
CA LEU A 210 2.89 5.21 -13.52
C LEU A 210 3.26 4.80 -14.96
N THR A 211 2.32 4.95 -15.89
CA THR A 211 2.56 4.68 -17.32
C THR A 211 3.48 5.73 -17.93
N TRP A 212 3.33 7.01 -17.58
CA TRP A 212 4.24 8.08 -17.96
C TRP A 212 5.63 7.88 -17.36
N LEU A 213 5.73 7.41 -16.12
CA LEU A 213 7.00 7.14 -15.46
C LEU A 213 7.80 6.06 -16.20
N TRP A 214 7.10 5.06 -16.75
CA TRP A 214 7.70 4.08 -17.63
C TRP A 214 8.30 4.71 -18.88
N PHE A 215 7.49 5.48 -19.61
CA PHE A 215 7.94 6.22 -20.79
C PHE A 215 9.13 7.13 -20.46
N TYR A 216 9.03 7.90 -19.38
CA TYR A 216 10.05 8.83 -18.92
C TYR A 216 11.36 8.10 -18.62
N SER A 217 11.30 6.94 -17.96
CA SER A 217 12.49 6.13 -17.64
C SER A 217 13.24 5.65 -18.87
N GLU A 218 12.53 5.24 -19.93
CA GLU A 218 13.16 4.67 -21.12
C GLU A 218 13.54 5.73 -22.16
N MET A 219 12.68 6.73 -22.37
CA MET A 219 12.84 7.71 -23.45
C MET A 219 13.56 8.98 -23.03
N ARG A 220 13.53 9.31 -21.74
CA ARG A 220 14.16 10.53 -21.19
C ARG A 220 15.23 10.21 -20.14
N GLY A 221 15.65 8.94 -20.07
CA GLY A 221 16.70 8.45 -19.19
C GLY A 221 16.31 8.27 -17.73
N GLY A 222 15.09 8.66 -17.32
CA GLY A 222 14.63 8.47 -15.95
C GLY A 222 15.41 9.25 -14.90
N LEU A 223 16.11 10.32 -15.28
CA LEU A 223 16.94 11.11 -14.37
C LEU A 223 16.26 12.44 -14.04
N MET A 224 16.22 12.80 -12.77
CA MET A 224 15.72 14.09 -12.32
C MET A 224 16.63 14.69 -11.25
N THR A 225 16.84 16.01 -11.32
CA THR A 225 17.57 16.75 -10.28
C THR A 225 16.59 17.24 -9.22
N ILE A 226 16.85 16.92 -7.96
CA ILE A 226 16.05 17.28 -6.78
C ILE A 226 17.02 17.87 -5.76
N ASP A 227 16.84 19.13 -5.38
CA ASP A 227 17.69 19.83 -4.41
C ASP A 227 19.20 19.73 -4.70
N LYS A 228 19.57 19.73 -6.00
CA LYS A 228 20.93 19.58 -6.56
C LYS A 228 21.47 18.14 -6.61
N ASP A 229 20.74 17.17 -6.07
CA ASP A 229 21.07 15.76 -6.18
C ASP A 229 20.38 15.13 -7.40
N GLN A 230 21.04 14.14 -8.02
CA GLN A 230 20.49 13.42 -9.16
C GLN A 230 19.87 12.10 -8.72
N PHE A 231 18.59 11.93 -9.02
CA PHE A 231 17.85 10.71 -8.78
C PHE A 231 17.58 10.00 -10.11
N GLY A 232 17.71 8.68 -10.13
CA GLY A 232 17.31 7.82 -11.24
C GLY A 232 16.07 7.00 -10.89
N ILE A 233 15.23 6.74 -11.89
CA ILE A 233 14.10 5.83 -11.75
C ILE A 233 13.99 4.90 -12.96
N MET A 234 13.71 3.64 -12.67
CA MET A 234 13.44 2.62 -13.67
C MET A 234 12.28 1.73 -13.21
N LEU A 235 11.59 1.14 -14.18
CA LEU A 235 10.54 0.16 -13.91
C LEU A 235 11.04 -1.26 -14.14
N GLU A 236 10.45 -2.18 -13.41
CA GLU A 236 10.72 -3.61 -13.46
C GLU A 236 9.42 -4.41 -13.34
N GLY A 237 9.48 -5.67 -13.77
CA GLY A 237 8.40 -6.62 -13.54
C GLY A 237 8.24 -6.99 -12.06
N PRO A 238 7.07 -7.50 -11.64
CA PRO A 238 5.90 -7.77 -12.47
C PRO A 238 5.14 -6.49 -12.88
N LEU A 239 4.38 -6.57 -13.97
CA LEU A 239 3.55 -5.47 -14.48
C LEU A 239 2.08 -5.86 -14.42
N THR A 240 1.24 -4.97 -13.91
CA THR A 240 -0.22 -5.11 -13.92
C THR A 240 -0.83 -3.96 -14.71
N PHE A 241 -1.55 -4.30 -15.77
CA PHE A 241 -2.27 -3.36 -16.61
C PHE A 241 -3.78 -3.47 -16.39
N TYR A 242 -4.48 -2.36 -16.58
CA TYR A 242 -5.93 -2.28 -16.50
C TYR A 242 -6.51 -1.34 -17.56
N LEU A 243 -7.66 -1.73 -18.11
CA LEU A 243 -8.59 -0.88 -18.85
C LEU A 243 -9.98 -1.51 -18.71
N GLU A 244 -11.00 -0.71 -18.42
CA GLU A 244 -12.37 -1.17 -18.42
C GLU A 244 -12.91 -1.23 -19.87
N GLY A 245 -13.60 -2.31 -20.25
CA GLY A 245 -14.14 -2.51 -21.60
C GLY A 245 -14.68 -3.93 -21.82
N ASP A 246 -15.02 -4.29 -23.05
CA ASP A 246 -15.62 -5.61 -23.35
C ASP A 246 -14.63 -6.79 -23.27
N GLY A 247 -13.33 -6.50 -23.36
CA GLY A 247 -12.26 -7.49 -23.25
C GLY A 247 -11.81 -7.78 -21.81
N ALA A 248 -10.73 -8.55 -21.66
CA ALA A 248 -10.12 -8.77 -20.35
C ALA A 248 -9.68 -7.43 -19.74
N HIS A 249 -10.18 -7.07 -18.56
CA HIS A 249 -9.82 -5.79 -17.95
C HIS A 249 -8.38 -5.78 -17.45
N LEU A 250 -7.99 -6.83 -16.74
CA LEU A 250 -6.68 -6.94 -16.09
C LEU A 250 -5.73 -7.82 -16.91
N THR A 251 -4.50 -7.33 -17.13
CA THR A 251 -3.39 -8.12 -17.68
C THR A 251 -2.23 -8.11 -16.70
N LEU A 252 -1.78 -9.30 -16.29
CA LEU A 252 -0.71 -9.49 -15.33
C LEU A 252 0.46 -10.20 -15.98
N LEU A 253 1.62 -9.54 -16.03
CA LEU A 253 2.85 -10.07 -16.61
C LEU A 253 3.88 -10.32 -15.50
N ARG A 254 4.34 -11.57 -15.38
CA ARG A 254 5.29 -12.02 -14.36
C ARG A 254 6.38 -12.87 -14.99
N ASN A 255 7.55 -12.90 -14.35
CA ASN A 255 8.73 -13.67 -14.76
C ASN A 255 9.33 -13.21 -16.10
N GLY A 256 10.58 -13.57 -16.39
CA GLY A 256 11.27 -13.16 -17.62
C GLY A 256 11.57 -11.65 -17.68
N MET A 257 11.42 -11.05 -18.86
CA MET A 257 11.60 -9.61 -19.09
C MET A 257 10.28 -8.93 -19.50
N PRO A 258 9.31 -8.71 -18.59
CA PRO A 258 7.99 -8.19 -18.93
C PRO A 258 8.00 -6.85 -19.68
N LEU A 259 9.00 -5.99 -19.45
CA LEU A 259 9.04 -4.68 -20.10
C LEU A 259 9.22 -4.75 -21.62
N VAL A 260 9.82 -5.82 -22.14
CA VAL A 260 10.10 -5.98 -23.58
C VAL A 260 9.30 -7.12 -24.20
N SER A 261 8.25 -7.59 -23.55
CA SER A 261 7.44 -8.71 -24.02
C SER A 261 6.37 -8.28 -25.04
N ALA A 262 5.98 -9.21 -25.91
CA ALA A 262 4.90 -8.99 -26.87
C ALA A 262 3.55 -8.68 -26.20
N GLU A 263 3.31 -9.26 -25.03
CA GLU A 263 2.11 -9.06 -24.23
C GLU A 263 2.07 -7.65 -23.65
N ALA A 264 3.20 -7.11 -23.19
CA ALA A 264 3.27 -5.74 -22.69
C ALA A 264 3.01 -4.72 -23.79
N LYS A 265 3.59 -4.93 -24.98
CA LYS A 265 3.30 -4.10 -26.16
C LYS A 265 1.82 -4.15 -26.53
N THR A 266 1.25 -5.36 -26.61
CA THR A 266 -0.17 -5.56 -26.94
C THR A 266 -1.08 -4.91 -25.91
N ALA A 267 -0.78 -5.02 -24.61
CA ALA A 267 -1.55 -4.38 -23.56
C ALA A 267 -1.58 -2.86 -23.70
N MET A 268 -0.42 -2.24 -23.97
CA MET A 268 -0.31 -0.81 -24.19
C MET A 268 -1.01 -0.35 -25.48
N LEU A 269 -0.87 -1.09 -26.59
CA LEU A 269 -1.59 -0.81 -27.85
C LEU A 269 -3.12 -0.90 -27.69
N ASN A 270 -3.60 -1.82 -26.86
CA ASN A 270 -5.02 -1.90 -26.52
C ASN A 270 -5.47 -0.81 -25.52
N GLY A 271 -4.62 0.19 -25.23
CA GLY A 271 -4.94 1.33 -24.37
C GLY A 271 -4.88 1.05 -22.88
N LYS A 272 -4.38 -0.12 -22.44
CA LYS A 272 -4.25 -0.40 -21.01
C LYS A 272 -3.12 0.40 -20.39
N LYS A 273 -3.34 0.84 -19.15
CA LYS A 273 -2.37 1.60 -18.36
C LYS A 273 -1.86 0.76 -17.19
N LEU A 274 -0.68 1.10 -16.69
CA LEU A 274 -0.10 0.45 -15.52
C LEU A 274 -0.87 0.84 -14.25
N VAL A 275 -1.35 -0.18 -13.53
CA VAL A 275 -1.88 -0.04 -12.16
C VAL A 275 -0.81 -0.35 -11.12
N SER A 276 0.12 -1.24 -11.46
CA SER A 276 1.18 -1.64 -10.54
C SER A 276 2.41 -2.12 -11.28
N SER A 277 3.58 -1.68 -10.83
CA SER A 277 4.90 -2.17 -11.29
C SER A 277 5.89 -2.17 -10.14
N LYS A 278 6.99 -2.92 -10.28
CA LYS A 278 8.15 -2.71 -9.44
C LYS A 278 8.87 -1.46 -9.94
N ILE A 279 9.24 -0.56 -9.04
CA ILE A 279 10.11 0.58 -9.33
C ILE A 279 11.44 0.40 -8.59
N THR A 280 12.51 0.76 -9.28
CA THR A 280 13.84 0.88 -8.71
C THR A 280 14.24 2.35 -8.83
N MET A 281 14.55 2.95 -7.68
CA MET A 281 15.03 4.34 -7.60
C MET A 281 16.49 4.31 -7.15
N SER A 282 17.32 5.18 -7.71
CA SER A 282 18.73 5.29 -7.34
C SER A 282 19.10 6.74 -7.01
N HIS A 283 20.06 6.89 -6.11
CA HIS A 283 20.68 8.16 -5.76
C HIS A 283 22.13 7.86 -5.33
N GLN A 284 23.11 8.35 -6.08
CA GLN A 284 24.53 8.02 -5.85
C GLN A 284 24.74 6.48 -5.77
N GLN A 285 25.16 5.96 -4.61
CA GLN A 285 25.35 4.52 -4.36
C GLN A 285 24.13 3.84 -3.71
N GLU A 286 23.10 4.60 -3.38
CA GLU A 286 21.87 4.10 -2.78
C GLU A 286 20.87 3.64 -3.83
N MET A 287 20.16 2.57 -3.52
CA MET A 287 19.11 2.02 -4.37
C MET A 287 17.93 1.54 -3.55
N TRP A 288 16.73 2.00 -3.92
CA TRP A 288 15.46 1.55 -3.38
C TRP A 288 14.76 0.66 -4.40
N ASN A 289 14.12 -0.40 -3.91
CA ASN A 289 13.33 -1.31 -4.75
C ASN A 289 11.96 -1.51 -4.08
N VAL A 290 10.86 -1.25 -4.79
CA VAL A 290 9.52 -1.36 -4.21
C VAL A 290 8.47 -1.69 -5.25
N MET A 291 7.42 -2.42 -4.85
CA MET A 291 6.23 -2.57 -5.67
C MET A 291 5.27 -1.42 -5.40
N LEU A 292 4.89 -0.67 -6.44
CA LEU A 292 3.98 0.46 -6.34
C LEU A 292 2.57 0.07 -6.79
N ASP A 293 1.56 0.44 -6.01
CA ASP A 293 0.17 0.58 -6.48
C ASP A 293 -0.07 2.04 -6.87
N ALA A 294 -0.41 2.27 -8.13
CA ALA A 294 -0.51 3.61 -8.70
C ALA A 294 -1.77 4.36 -8.24
N ASN A 295 -2.88 3.64 -8.02
CA ASN A 295 -4.16 4.26 -7.69
C ASN A 295 -4.15 4.91 -6.31
N ASN A 296 -3.46 4.28 -5.36
CA ASN A 296 -3.50 4.69 -3.95
C ASN A 296 -2.10 4.99 -3.37
N PHE A 297 -1.06 5.04 -4.20
CA PHE A 297 0.35 5.19 -3.78
C PHE A 297 0.72 4.27 -2.61
N ILE A 298 0.46 2.97 -2.78
CA ILE A 298 0.82 1.95 -1.80
C ILE A 298 2.18 1.39 -2.18
N PHE A 299 3.09 1.41 -1.22
CA PHE A 299 4.43 0.88 -1.37
C PHE A 299 4.50 -0.48 -0.69
N ARG A 300 4.82 -1.54 -1.42
CA ARG A 300 4.92 -2.90 -0.88
C ARG A 300 6.35 -3.42 -1.02
N GLY A 301 6.93 -3.81 0.11
CA GLY A 301 8.26 -4.41 0.16
C GLY A 301 9.39 -3.46 -0.25
N LEU A 302 9.33 -2.18 0.11
CA LEU A 302 10.41 -1.22 -0.06
C LEU A 302 11.68 -1.73 0.64
N LYS A 303 12.65 -2.12 -0.17
CA LYS A 303 14.01 -2.41 0.27
C LYS A 303 14.73 -1.08 0.40
N ILE A 304 15.14 -0.79 1.62
CA ILE A 304 15.98 0.37 1.95
C ILE A 304 17.44 -0.02 1.72
N PRO A 305 18.29 0.90 1.22
CA PRO A 305 19.75 0.74 1.18
C PRO A 305 20.30 0.20 2.50
N LYS A 306 21.39 -0.57 2.43
CA LYS A 306 22.04 -1.07 3.65
C LYS A 306 22.68 0.09 4.41
N ASN A 307 22.54 0.06 5.73
CA ASN A 307 23.27 0.95 6.63
C ASN A 307 24.72 0.48 6.77
N GLU A 308 25.57 1.34 7.31
CA GLU A 308 26.92 0.97 7.78
C GLU A 308 26.84 -0.16 8.84
N GLU A 309 27.83 -1.05 8.84
CA GLU A 309 27.78 -2.32 9.59
C GLU A 309 27.92 -2.15 11.12
N ASP A 310 28.47 -1.01 11.59
CA ASP A 310 28.85 -0.79 13.00
C ASP A 310 27.95 0.20 13.77
N LEU A 311 26.73 0.44 13.30
CA LEU A 311 25.81 1.38 13.95
C LEU A 311 24.99 0.72 15.06
N ASP A 312 24.76 1.45 16.15
CA ASP A 312 23.84 1.04 17.21
C ASP A 312 22.38 1.00 16.69
N ALA A 313 21.48 0.36 17.44
CA ALA A 313 20.09 0.17 17.02
C ALA A 313 19.33 1.47 16.75
N ILE A 314 19.59 2.54 17.52
CA ILE A 314 18.92 3.83 17.37
C ILE A 314 19.43 4.52 16.10
N SER A 315 20.74 4.57 15.90
CA SER A 315 21.36 5.17 14.70
C SER A 315 20.94 4.43 13.42
N ARG A 316 20.89 3.09 13.46
CA ARG A 316 20.39 2.28 12.33
C ARG A 316 18.94 2.59 11.98
N PHE A 317 18.10 2.75 12.99
CA PHE A 317 16.71 3.12 12.78
C PHE A 317 16.60 4.52 12.19
N GLN A 318 17.33 5.49 12.73
CA GLN A 318 17.32 6.87 12.25
C GLN A 318 17.73 6.96 10.77
N GLN A 319 18.85 6.35 10.37
CA GLN A 319 19.28 6.34 8.97
C GLN A 319 18.23 5.72 8.04
N ARG A 320 17.59 4.63 8.49
CA ARG A 320 16.51 3.98 7.76
C ARG A 320 15.32 4.93 7.55
N MET A 321 14.95 5.73 8.55
CA MET A 321 13.84 6.69 8.43
C MET A 321 14.22 7.88 7.54
N VAL A 322 15.45 8.39 7.63
CA VAL A 322 15.96 9.43 6.72
C VAL A 322 15.94 8.95 5.27
N SER A 323 16.35 7.71 5.02
CA SER A 323 16.29 7.11 3.68
C SER A 323 14.85 6.92 3.19
N LEU A 324 13.90 6.57 4.07
CA LEU A 324 12.48 6.50 3.72
C LEU A 324 11.93 7.88 3.30
N ASP A 325 12.24 8.92 4.06
CA ASP A 325 11.84 10.30 3.74
C ASP A 325 12.45 10.76 2.40
N ARG A 326 13.75 10.51 2.18
CA ARG A 326 14.42 10.79 0.90
C ARG A 326 13.73 10.12 -0.29
N PHE A 327 13.45 8.82 -0.17
CA PHE A 327 12.72 8.07 -1.21
C PHE A 327 11.34 8.69 -1.49
N MET A 328 10.59 9.02 -0.45
CA MET A 328 9.25 9.57 -0.58
C MET A 328 9.25 10.98 -1.20
N ASN A 329 10.18 11.83 -0.79
CA ASN A 329 10.36 13.16 -1.38
C ASN A 329 10.73 13.04 -2.85
N ALA A 330 11.66 12.14 -3.20
CA ALA A 330 12.04 11.93 -4.58
C ALA A 330 10.88 11.39 -5.45
N PHE A 331 10.13 10.41 -4.93
CA PHE A 331 8.95 9.85 -5.61
C PHE A 331 7.90 10.93 -5.89
N LEU A 332 7.57 11.75 -4.89
CA LEU A 332 6.59 12.82 -5.04
C LEU A 332 7.07 13.94 -5.95
N SER A 333 8.37 14.20 -6.05
CA SER A 333 8.93 15.13 -7.05
C SER A 333 8.76 14.61 -8.48
N TYR A 334 8.86 13.29 -8.72
CA TYR A 334 8.55 12.72 -10.03
C TYR A 334 7.07 12.89 -10.37
N TYR A 335 6.20 12.75 -9.37
CA TYR A 335 4.78 13.01 -9.53
C TYR A 335 4.49 14.48 -9.84
N ASP A 336 5.14 15.41 -9.14
CA ASP A 336 5.03 16.84 -9.40
C ASP A 336 5.46 17.19 -10.84
N ARG A 337 6.59 16.62 -11.31
CA ARG A 337 7.06 16.80 -12.69
C ARG A 337 6.06 16.29 -13.71
N PHE A 338 5.46 15.11 -13.45
CA PHE A 338 4.40 14.58 -14.29
C PHE A 338 3.20 15.52 -14.33
N LEU A 339 2.74 16.04 -13.19
CA LEU A 339 1.61 16.96 -13.13
C LEU A 339 1.89 18.25 -13.92
N ASP A 340 3.10 18.80 -13.83
CA ASP A 340 3.48 20.01 -14.57
C ASP A 340 3.34 19.80 -16.10
N GLU A 341 3.70 18.62 -16.61
CA GLU A 341 3.53 18.27 -18.03
C GLU A 341 2.09 17.90 -18.39
N ARG A 342 1.42 17.13 -17.53
CA ARG A 342 0.09 16.52 -17.77
C ARG A 342 -1.04 17.55 -17.75
N LEU A 343 -0.91 18.59 -16.93
CA LEU A 343 -1.95 19.60 -16.74
C LEU A 343 -1.82 20.77 -17.71
N ASP A 344 -0.65 20.97 -18.32
CA ASP A 344 -0.47 21.93 -19.40
C ASP A 344 -0.79 21.29 -20.76
N ARG A 345 -1.96 21.62 -21.33
CA ARG A 345 -2.41 21.08 -22.62
C ARG A 345 -1.43 21.32 -23.77
N LYS A 346 -0.67 22.42 -23.76
CA LYS A 346 0.31 22.73 -24.81
C LYS A 346 1.54 21.84 -24.68
N GLN A 347 1.95 21.52 -23.45
CA GLN A 347 3.06 20.59 -23.19
C GLN A 347 2.64 19.14 -23.37
N TRP A 348 1.44 18.76 -22.92
CA TRP A 348 0.98 17.37 -22.96
C TRP A 348 0.87 16.80 -24.37
N LYS A 349 0.37 17.58 -25.34
CA LYS A 349 0.17 17.09 -26.72
C LYS A 349 1.45 16.53 -27.37
N PRO A 350 2.60 17.25 -27.37
CA PRO A 350 3.88 16.69 -27.79
C PRO A 350 4.29 15.44 -27.01
N VAL A 351 4.16 15.46 -25.67
CA VAL A 351 4.51 14.31 -24.82
C VAL A 351 3.68 13.07 -25.17
N GLN A 352 2.38 13.24 -25.37
CA GLN A 352 1.48 12.18 -25.78
C GLN A 352 1.87 11.59 -27.14
N LYS A 353 2.24 12.44 -28.10
CA LYS A 353 2.73 11.97 -29.41
C LYS A 353 4.02 11.15 -29.27
N ASP A 354 4.93 11.56 -28.40
CA ASP A 354 6.15 10.80 -28.12
C ASP A 354 5.84 9.45 -27.44
N ILE A 355 4.87 9.44 -26.52
CA ILE A 355 4.37 8.22 -25.87
C ILE A 355 3.76 7.27 -26.92
N HIS A 356 2.90 7.77 -27.82
CA HIS A 356 2.29 6.95 -28.87
C HIS A 356 3.34 6.31 -29.77
N LYS A 357 4.34 7.10 -30.18
CA LYS A 357 5.46 6.59 -30.96
C LYS A 357 6.24 5.54 -30.17
N TRP A 358 6.55 5.81 -28.91
CA TRP A 358 7.25 4.86 -28.03
C TRP A 358 6.49 3.54 -27.90
N VAL A 359 5.17 3.57 -27.72
CA VAL A 359 4.32 2.36 -27.66
C VAL A 359 4.35 1.58 -28.98
N ALA A 360 4.20 2.28 -30.12
CA ALA A 360 4.23 1.66 -31.44
C ALA A 360 5.59 1.00 -31.75
N ASP A 361 6.69 1.67 -31.36
CA ASP A 361 8.06 1.26 -31.68
C ASP A 361 8.65 0.29 -30.65
N ARG A 362 7.95 -0.04 -29.54
CA ARG A 362 8.48 -0.94 -28.49
C ARG A 362 8.99 -2.26 -29.07
N VAL A 363 10.18 -2.65 -28.62
CA VAL A 363 10.76 -3.98 -28.87
C VAL A 363 9.85 -5.04 -28.25
N SER A 364 9.52 -6.06 -29.04
CA SER A 364 8.63 -7.15 -28.68
C SER A 364 9.40 -8.47 -28.80
N LYS A 365 9.81 -9.02 -27.67
CA LYS A 365 10.41 -10.36 -27.56
C LYS A 365 9.31 -11.37 -27.23
N ARG A 366 9.40 -12.55 -27.85
CA ARG A 366 8.51 -13.69 -27.62
C ARG A 366 9.08 -14.62 -26.57
#